data_AF-A0A8I1SNB9-F1
#
_entry.id   AF-A0A8I1SNB9-F1
#
_cell.length_a   1.000
_cell.length_b   1.000
_cell.length_c   1.000
_cell.angle_alpha   90.00
_cell.angle_beta   90.00
_cell.angle_gamma   90.00
#
_symmetry.space_group_name_H-M   'P 1'
#
loop_
_entity.id
_entity.type
_entity.pdbx_description
1 polymer ?
#
loop_
_entity_poly.entity_id
_entity_poly.type
_entity_poly.pdbx_seq_one_letter_code
_entity_poly.pdbx_strand_id
1 'polypeptide(L)'
;MKNIKKRNHFGKRMITCIALTGGLLLSTLPTSAAAANYTLYTTGSSVDKATTTTFGQVYMGGSTDVDEAFKWMINKANGGDFLVLRATGSDGYNQYVYDLAKSNFMIERLGYKDFSQ
;
A
#
# COMPACT_ATOMS: atom_id res chain seq x y z
N MET A 1 -39.12 13.72 -62.53
CA MET A 1 -37.90 14.24 -61.85
C MET A 1 -38.25 14.51 -60.38
N LYS A 2 -37.81 13.68 -59.43
CA LYS A 2 -38.09 13.86 -57.98
C LYS A 2 -36.80 14.30 -57.28
N ASN A 3 -36.79 15.54 -56.78
CA ASN A 3 -35.66 16.14 -56.06
C ASN A 3 -35.56 15.58 -54.64
N ILE A 4 -34.46 14.88 -54.33
CA ILE A 4 -34.17 14.34 -53.00
C ILE A 4 -33.44 15.39 -52.18
N LYS A 5 -34.13 15.93 -51.18
CA LYS A 5 -33.60 16.89 -50.20
C LYS A 5 -32.69 16.16 -49.20
N LYS A 6 -31.36 16.30 -49.34
CA LYS A 6 -30.37 15.79 -48.37
C LYS A 6 -30.58 16.48 -47.00
N ARG A 7 -30.95 15.70 -45.99
CA ARG A 7 -31.07 16.16 -44.59
C ARG A 7 -29.71 16.10 -43.91
N ASN A 8 -29.17 17.27 -43.56
CA ASN A 8 -27.87 17.42 -42.90
C ASN A 8 -28.00 17.08 -41.40
N HIS A 9 -27.54 15.89 -41.02
CA HIS A 9 -27.55 15.35 -39.64
C HIS A 9 -26.40 15.88 -38.76
N PHE A 10 -25.63 16.86 -39.24
CA PHE A 10 -24.37 17.28 -38.61
C PHE A 10 -24.56 18.18 -37.37
N GLY A 11 -25.62 19.00 -37.33
CA GLY A 11 -25.82 19.99 -36.25
C GLY A 11 -26.39 19.44 -34.94
N LYS A 12 -26.97 18.23 -34.93
CA LYS A 12 -27.63 17.67 -33.73
C LYS A 12 -26.70 16.89 -32.80
N ARG A 13 -25.52 16.48 -33.28
CA ARG A 13 -24.57 15.68 -32.48
C ARG A 13 -23.56 16.52 -31.71
N MET A 14 -23.35 17.79 -32.08
CA MET A 14 -22.42 18.68 -31.36
C MET A 14 -23.01 19.29 -30.08
N ILE A 15 -24.33 19.38 -29.94
CA ILE A 15 -24.96 20.04 -28.78
C ILE A 15 -25.05 19.09 -27.57
N THR A 16 -25.01 17.77 -27.78
CA THR A 16 -25.10 16.79 -26.68
C THR A 16 -23.81 16.65 -25.86
N CYS A 17 -22.65 17.07 -26.39
CA CYS A 17 -21.38 16.97 -25.65
C CYS A 17 -21.17 18.12 -24.64
N ILE A 18 -21.78 19.30 -24.85
CA ILE A 18 -21.53 20.47 -23.98
C ILE A 18 -22.35 20.39 -22.68
N ALA A 19 -23.47 19.66 -22.68
CA ALA A 19 -24.27 19.43 -21.47
C ALA A 19 -23.65 18.40 -20.50
N LEU A 20 -22.73 17.54 -20.97
CA LEU A 20 -22.03 16.58 -20.09
C LEU A 20 -20.71 17.10 -19.54
N THR A 21 -20.08 18.08 -20.20
CA THR A 21 -18.79 18.63 -19.74
C THR A 21 -18.94 19.70 -18.66
N GLY A 22 -20.11 20.35 -18.55
CA GLY A 22 -20.37 21.37 -17.51
C GLY A 22 -20.62 20.81 -16.11
N GLY A 23 -21.05 19.55 -15.99
CA GLY A 23 -21.36 18.91 -14.70
C GLY A 23 -20.15 18.24 -14.02
N LEU A 24 -19.06 18.01 -14.76
CA LEU A 24 -17.91 17.25 -14.24
C LEU A 24 -16.86 18.13 -13.53
N LEU A 25 -17.00 19.45 -13.57
CA LEU A 25 -16.03 20.39 -12.97
C LEU A 25 -16.36 20.81 -11.54
N LEU A 26 -17.42 20.28 -10.91
CA LEU A 26 -17.92 20.75 -9.61
C LEU A 26 -17.88 19.69 -8.48
N SER A 27 -17.04 18.65 -8.56
CA SER A 27 -17.06 17.56 -7.56
C SER A 27 -15.73 17.16 -6.93
N THR A 28 -14.61 17.85 -7.18
CA THR A 28 -13.38 17.59 -6.44
C THR A 28 -13.35 18.38 -5.12
N LEU A 29 -14.27 18.07 -4.20
CA LEU A 29 -14.05 18.44 -2.81
C LEU A 29 -12.85 17.63 -2.29
N PRO A 30 -11.83 18.25 -1.68
CA PRO A 30 -10.77 17.50 -1.04
C PRO A 30 -11.37 16.74 0.15
N THR A 31 -11.63 15.45 -0.03
CA THR A 31 -11.87 14.54 1.10
C THR A 31 -10.60 14.53 1.93
N SER A 32 -10.66 15.19 3.09
CA SER A 32 -9.62 15.06 4.10
C SER A 32 -9.76 13.67 4.71
N ALA A 33 -8.79 12.80 4.46
CA ALA A 33 -8.73 11.52 5.14
C ALA A 33 -8.58 11.78 6.65
N ALA A 34 -9.37 11.08 7.46
CA ALA A 34 -9.22 11.14 8.92
C ALA A 34 -7.76 10.83 9.29
N ALA A 35 -7.21 11.60 10.22
CA ALA A 35 -5.86 11.34 10.72
C ALA A 35 -5.77 9.90 11.23
N ALA A 36 -4.73 9.20 10.82
CA ALA A 36 -4.46 7.85 11.31
C ALA A 36 -4.17 7.91 12.81
N ASN A 37 -4.87 7.10 13.61
CA ASN A 37 -4.54 6.87 15.03
C ASN A 37 -3.37 5.88 15.15
N TYR A 38 -2.41 5.96 14.23
CA TYR A 38 -1.22 5.14 14.23
C TYR A 38 -0.05 5.88 13.61
N THR A 39 1.17 5.58 14.07
CA THR A 39 2.39 6.07 13.42
C THR A 39 2.94 4.97 12.52
N LEU A 40 3.21 5.29 11.25
CA LEU A 40 3.79 4.38 10.27
C LEU A 40 5.27 4.66 10.12
N TYR A 41 6.09 3.64 10.34
CA TYR A 41 7.51 3.69 10.03
C TYR A 41 7.83 2.64 8.96
N THR A 42 8.71 2.99 8.04
CA THR A 42 9.09 2.12 6.92
C THR A 42 10.60 2.06 6.80
N THR A 43 11.14 0.86 6.60
CA THR A 43 12.57 0.64 6.38
C THR A 43 12.75 -0.32 5.20
N GLY A 44 13.72 -0.03 4.34
CA GLY A 44 13.98 -0.79 3.11
C GLY A 44 13.53 -0.08 1.82
N SER A 45 13.46 -0.86 0.75
CA SER A 45 12.90 -0.53 -0.57
C SER A 45 11.42 -0.17 -0.50
N SER A 46 11.02 0.76 -1.36
CA SER A 46 9.62 1.13 -1.61
C SER A 46 9.00 0.35 -2.78
N VAL A 47 9.75 -0.54 -3.42
CA VAL A 47 9.29 -1.32 -4.57
C VAL A 47 8.61 -2.59 -4.09
N ASP A 48 7.41 -2.87 -4.60
CA ASP A 48 6.67 -4.08 -4.27
C ASP A 48 7.33 -5.31 -4.90
N LYS A 49 7.41 -6.39 -4.13
CA LYS A 49 7.98 -7.67 -4.58
C LYS A 49 6.93 -8.76 -4.58
N ALA A 50 6.74 -9.41 -5.72
CA ALA A 50 5.92 -10.61 -5.82
C ALA A 50 6.69 -11.83 -5.31
N THR A 51 6.23 -12.43 -4.22
CA THR A 51 6.80 -13.68 -3.67
C THR A 51 5.72 -14.53 -3.02
N THR A 52 6.01 -15.83 -2.86
CA THR A 52 5.15 -16.76 -2.12
C THR A 52 5.68 -16.92 -0.70
N THR A 53 4.85 -16.55 0.27
CA THR A 53 5.14 -16.72 1.71
C THR A 53 4.64 -18.08 2.21
N THR A 54 5.29 -18.62 3.23
CA THR A 54 4.81 -19.83 3.94
C THR A 54 4.28 -19.44 5.32
N PHE A 55 3.21 -20.08 5.79
CA PHE A 55 2.68 -19.82 7.11
C PHE A 55 3.63 -20.29 8.23
N GLY A 56 3.65 -19.54 9.33
CA GLY A 56 4.39 -19.86 10.54
C GLY A 56 4.01 -18.94 11.69
N GLN A 57 3.99 -19.47 12.90
CA GLN A 57 3.68 -18.71 14.11
C GLN A 57 4.76 -18.96 15.17
N VAL A 58 5.12 -17.91 15.89
CA VAL A 58 6.05 -18.00 17.02
C VAL A 58 5.44 -17.25 18.20
N TYR A 59 5.43 -17.88 19.37
CA TYR A 59 5.10 -17.24 20.64
C TYR A 59 6.40 -17.07 21.43
N MET A 60 6.84 -15.84 21.59
CA MET A 60 8.05 -15.50 22.34
C MET A 60 7.66 -14.80 23.65
N GLY A 61 8.31 -15.21 24.76
CA GLY A 61 8.08 -14.61 26.08
C GLY A 61 8.79 -13.26 26.26
N GLY A 62 8.53 -12.59 27.39
CA GLY A 62 9.17 -11.33 27.76
C GLY A 62 10.59 -11.52 28.30
N SER A 63 11.57 -11.58 27.41
CA SER A 63 13.01 -11.53 27.72
C SER A 63 13.73 -10.99 26.47
N THR A 64 15.01 -11.26 26.32
CA THR A 64 15.78 -10.94 25.11
C THR A 64 15.12 -11.52 23.86
N ASP A 65 15.04 -10.73 22.80
CA ASP A 65 14.61 -11.17 21.48
C ASP A 65 15.47 -12.35 21.00
N VAL A 66 14.85 -13.32 20.31
CA VAL A 66 15.53 -14.53 19.83
C VAL A 66 15.78 -14.41 18.34
N ASP A 67 17.01 -14.09 17.94
CA ASP A 67 17.43 -13.91 16.54
C ASP A 67 16.98 -15.07 15.63
N GLU A 68 17.14 -16.31 16.09
CA GLU A 68 16.80 -17.49 15.30
C GLU A 68 15.29 -17.59 15.01
N ALA A 69 14.43 -17.09 15.90
CA ALA A 69 13.00 -17.03 15.64
C ALA A 69 12.68 -15.99 14.55
N PHE A 70 13.32 -14.81 14.60
CA PHE A 70 13.16 -13.78 13.58
C PHE A 70 13.71 -14.25 12.23
N LYS A 71 14.91 -14.85 12.20
CA LYS A 71 15.48 -15.47 10.98
C LYS A 71 14.55 -16.52 10.40
N TRP A 72 13.94 -17.36 11.23
CA TRP A 72 12.96 -18.34 10.78
C TRP A 72 11.73 -17.68 10.14
N MET A 73 11.16 -16.63 10.76
CA MET A 73 10.04 -15.87 10.18
C MET A 73 10.43 -15.13 8.89
N ILE A 74 11.63 -14.56 8.83
CA ILE A 74 12.19 -13.92 7.62
C ILE A 74 12.25 -14.93 6.46
N ASN A 75 12.71 -16.16 6.74
CA ASN A 75 12.74 -17.23 5.75
C ASN A 75 11.32 -17.61 5.28
N LYS A 76 10.33 -17.59 6.18
CA LYS A 76 8.91 -17.79 5.83
C LYS A 76 8.35 -16.69 4.92
N ALA A 77 8.83 -15.45 5.07
CA ALA A 77 8.47 -14.33 4.21
C ALA A 77 9.09 -14.40 2.80
N ASN A 78 10.14 -15.21 2.60
CA ASN A 78 10.74 -15.50 1.30
C ASN A 78 11.05 -14.23 0.47
N GLY A 79 11.70 -13.24 1.10
CA GLY A 79 12.04 -11.98 0.44
C GLY A 79 10.95 -10.91 0.48
N GLY A 80 9.74 -11.22 0.98
CA GLY A 80 8.60 -10.31 1.05
C GLY A 80 8.60 -9.40 2.27
N ASP A 81 7.49 -8.67 2.44
CA ASP A 81 7.39 -7.62 3.45
C ASP A 81 7.15 -8.17 4.86
N PHE A 82 7.75 -7.53 5.87
CA PHE A 82 7.46 -7.80 7.27
C PHE A 82 6.63 -6.67 7.87
N LEU A 83 5.50 -6.99 8.46
CA LEU A 83 4.69 -6.04 9.23
C LEU A 83 4.96 -6.23 10.72
N VAL A 84 5.51 -5.21 11.37
CA VAL A 84 5.61 -5.17 12.83
C VAL A 84 4.40 -4.40 13.39
N LEU A 85 3.78 -4.90 14.44
CA LEU A 85 2.71 -4.22 15.18
C LEU A 85 3.13 -4.12 16.65
N ARG A 86 3.04 -2.93 17.23
CA ARG A 86 3.29 -2.74 18.66
C ARG A 86 2.20 -1.91 19.29
N ALA A 87 2.05 -2.11 20.60
CA ALA A 87 1.11 -1.37 21.41
C ALA A 87 1.68 -0.02 21.88
N THR A 88 3.00 0.09 22.07
CA THR A 88 3.72 1.31 22.50
C THR A 88 5.20 1.28 22.06
N GLY A 89 5.83 2.46 22.01
CA GLY A 89 7.28 2.64 21.86
C GLY A 89 7.72 3.23 20.51
N SER A 90 9.01 3.09 20.16
CA SER A 90 9.58 3.59 18.90
C SER A 90 9.76 2.49 17.85
N ASP A 91 10.48 2.75 16.77
CA ASP A 91 10.67 1.87 15.60
C ASP A 91 11.83 0.85 15.72
N GLY A 92 12.31 0.56 16.94
CA GLY A 92 13.52 -0.25 17.15
C GLY A 92 13.51 -1.65 16.49
N TYR A 93 12.34 -2.25 16.28
CA TYR A 93 12.22 -3.54 15.58
C TYR A 93 12.44 -3.44 14.07
N ASN A 94 12.16 -2.30 13.44
CA ASN A 94 12.30 -2.16 12.00
C ASN A 94 13.75 -2.33 11.58
N GLN A 95 14.64 -1.56 12.20
CA GLN A 95 16.06 -1.60 11.88
C GLN A 95 16.65 -2.97 12.25
N TYR A 96 16.29 -3.49 13.42
CA TYR A 96 16.73 -4.81 13.88
C TYR A 96 16.35 -5.94 12.90
N VAL A 97 15.06 -6.06 12.53
CA VAL A 97 14.61 -7.09 11.57
C VAL A 97 15.23 -6.85 10.20
N TYR A 98 15.44 -5.60 9.79
CA TYR A 98 16.03 -5.27 8.48
C TYR A 98 17.50 -5.69 8.39
N ASP A 99 18.26 -5.49 9.47
CA ASP A 99 19.67 -5.89 9.55
C ASP A 99 19.79 -7.42 9.63
N LEU A 100 18.95 -8.08 10.43
CA LEU A 100 18.87 -9.54 10.46
C LEU A 100 18.53 -10.10 9.08
N ALA A 101 17.53 -9.50 8.44
CA ALA A 101 17.12 -9.87 7.10
C ALA A 101 18.28 -9.78 6.13
N LYS A 102 18.96 -8.63 6.01
CA LYS A 102 20.14 -8.48 5.15
C LYS A 102 21.23 -9.52 5.38
N SER A 103 21.43 -9.92 6.64
CA SER A 103 22.44 -10.94 6.98
C SER A 103 22.04 -12.36 6.57
N ASN A 104 20.73 -12.62 6.40
CA ASN A 104 20.17 -13.94 6.11
C ASN A 104 19.67 -14.08 4.65
N PHE A 105 19.22 -12.99 4.01
CA PHE A 105 18.69 -12.90 2.63
C PHE A 105 18.54 -11.43 2.14
N MET A 106 18.37 -11.19 0.83
CA MET A 106 17.99 -9.86 0.30
C MET A 106 16.48 -9.61 0.54
N ILE A 107 16.09 -9.06 1.70
CA ILE A 107 14.70 -8.64 1.99
C ILE A 107 14.59 -7.15 1.69
N GLU A 108 13.56 -6.78 0.93
CA GLU A 108 13.45 -5.45 0.38
C GLU A 108 12.52 -4.53 1.16
N ARG A 109 11.62 -4.96 2.06
CA ARG A 109 10.77 -3.98 2.77
C ARG A 109 10.24 -4.46 4.10
N LEU A 110 10.25 -3.59 5.12
CA LEU A 110 9.53 -3.79 6.38
C LEU A 110 8.64 -2.58 6.63
N GLY A 111 7.35 -2.84 6.86
CA GLY A 111 6.39 -1.83 7.32
C GLY A 111 6.10 -2.02 8.80
N TYR A 112 5.89 -0.94 9.54
CA TYR A 112 5.49 -1.00 10.94
C TYR A 112 4.33 -0.08 11.20
N LYS A 113 3.28 -0.57 11.86
CA LYS A 113 2.14 0.24 12.31
C LYS A 113 2.11 0.25 13.83
N ASP A 114 2.38 1.41 14.41
CA ASP A 114 2.23 1.67 15.84
C ASP A 114 0.82 2.17 16.14
N PHE A 115 0.00 1.42 16.86
CA PHE A 115 -1.37 1.84 17.21
C PHE A 115 -1.45 2.64 18.53
N SER A 116 -0.33 3.07 19.10
CA SER A 116 -0.34 3.90 20.32
C SER A 116 -0.73 5.34 20.02
N GLN A 117 -1.72 5.83 20.76
CA GLN A 117 -1.85 7.25 21.10
C GLN A 117 -0.83 7.60 22.20
#